data_AF-A0A7T8HIJ6-F1
#
_entry.id   AF-A0A7T8HIJ6-F1
#
_cell.length_a   1.000
_cell.length_b   1.000
_cell.length_c   1.000
_cell.angle_alpha   90.00
_cell.angle_beta   90.00
_cell.angle_gamma   90.00
#
_symmetry.space_group_name_H-M   'P 1'
#
loop_
_entity.id
_entity.type
_entity.pdbx_description
1 polymer ?
#
loop_
_entity_poly.entity_id
_entity_poly.type
_entity_poly.pdbx_seq_one_letter_code
_entity_poly.pdbx_strand_id
1 'polypeptide(L)'
;MCGEQLGEVMSLVIRVVNFIVARALHDRQFKALLDEVGNAYPGQLLHSNVRWLSRGKVLSRFADCLNEIRTFLDMKGVEHPS
;
A
#
# COMPACT_ATOMS: atom_id res chain seq x y z
N MET A 1 16.41 14.76 15.08
CA MET A 1 15.21 15.02 14.24
C MET A 1 15.06 14.01 13.08
N CYS A 2 15.45 12.74 13.23
CA CYS A 2 15.30 11.73 12.16
C CYS A 2 14.16 10.72 12.46
N GLY A 3 13.69 10.68 13.71
CA GLY A 3 12.61 9.78 14.14
C GLY A 3 11.19 10.26 13.81
N GLU A 4 10.97 11.57 13.74
CA GLU A 4 9.66 12.17 13.43
C GLU A 4 9.28 11.95 11.96
N GLN A 5 10.22 12.19 11.04
CA GLN A 5 10.05 11.96 9.60
C GLN A 5 9.71 10.49 9.27
N LEU A 6 10.42 9.54 9.91
CA LEU A 6 10.11 8.11 9.71
C LEU A 6 8.73 7.74 10.27
N GLY A 7 8.31 8.38 11.37
CA GLY A 7 6.97 8.22 11.94
C GLY A 7 5.87 8.70 10.99
N GLU A 8 6.07 9.86 10.37
CA GLU A 8 5.14 10.43 9.38
C GLU A 8 5.02 9.55 8.13
N VAL A 9 6.14 9.10 7.57
CA VAL A 9 6.15 8.18 6.42
C VAL A 9 5.42 6.88 6.76
N MET A 10 5.71 6.28 7.91
CA MET A 10 5.03 5.05 8.33
C MET A 10 3.52 5.26 8.55
N SER A 11 3.11 6.42 9.07
CA SER A 11 1.70 6.77 9.24
C SER A 11 0.97 6.87 7.89
N LEU A 12 1.61 7.51 6.90
CA LEU A 12 1.08 7.60 5.54
C LEU A 12 0.95 6.21 4.91
N VAL A 13 2.00 5.39 5.00
CA VAL A 13 2.01 4.01 4.48
C VAL A 13 0.86 3.20 5.09
N ILE A 14 0.68 3.24 6.41
CA ILE A 14 -0.42 2.54 7.08
C ILE A 14 -1.78 3.03 6.60
N ARG A 15 -1.96 4.35 6.43
CA ARG A 15 -3.22 4.94 5.95
C ARG A 15 -3.57 4.46 4.55
N VAL A 16 -2.61 4.47 3.63
CA VAL A 16 -2.79 4.02 2.24
C VAL A 16 -3.10 2.53 2.19
N VAL A 17 -2.33 1.70 2.91
CA VAL A 17 -2.59 0.26 2.99
C VAL A 17 -3.99 -0.01 3.55
N ASN A 18 -4.36 0.66 4.64
CA ASN A 18 -5.70 0.53 5.24
C ASN A 18 -6.81 0.93 4.25
N PHE A 19 -6.64 1.99 3.47
CA PHE A 19 -7.62 2.40 2.46
C PHE A 19 -7.85 1.34 1.38
N ILE A 20 -6.78 0.65 0.96
CA ILE A 20 -6.83 -0.43 -0.04
C ILE A 20 -7.53 -1.66 0.55
N VAL A 21 -7.15 -2.09 1.77
CA VAL A 21 -7.69 -3.33 2.36
C VAL A 21 -9.06 -3.17 3.03
N ALA A 22 -9.44 -1.97 3.47
CA ALA A 22 -10.68 -1.76 4.23
C ALA A 22 -11.95 -2.06 3.44
N ARG A 23 -11.89 -2.04 2.10
CA ARG A 23 -13.04 -2.31 1.23
C ARG A 23 -12.73 -3.48 0.32
N ALA A 24 -13.56 -4.52 0.37
CA ALA A 24 -13.41 -5.72 -0.47
C ALA A 24 -13.36 -5.39 -1.98
N LEU A 25 -14.06 -4.34 -2.43
CA LEU A 25 -13.99 -3.87 -3.82
C LEU A 25 -12.63 -3.24 -4.16
N HIS A 26 -12.07 -2.43 -3.25
CA HIS A 26 -10.74 -1.81 -3.45
C HIS A 26 -9.65 -2.88 -3.49
N ASP A 27 -9.70 -3.83 -2.56
CA ASP A 27 -8.79 -4.98 -2.51
C ASP A 27 -8.83 -5.79 -3.82
N ARG A 28 -10.03 -6.11 -4.33
CA ARG A 28 -10.18 -6.83 -5.61
C ARG A 28 -9.65 -6.03 -6.81
N GLN A 29 -9.94 -4.74 -6.88
CA GLN A 29 -9.49 -3.90 -8.00
C GLN A 29 -7.99 -3.68 -7.98
N PHE A 30 -7.40 -3.51 -6.79
CA PHE A 30 -5.95 -3.41 -6.65
C PHE A 30 -5.26 -4.73 -7.02
N LYS A 31 -5.82 -5.88 -6.61
CA LYS A 31 -5.35 -7.21 -7.05
C LYS A 31 -5.38 -7.36 -8.58
N ALA A 32 -6.48 -6.95 -9.21
CA ALA A 32 -6.59 -6.99 -10.67
C ALA A 32 -5.53 -6.10 -11.36
N LEU A 33 -5.27 -4.90 -10.83
CA LEU A 33 -4.22 -4.01 -11.34
C LEU A 33 -2.83 -4.66 -11.25
N LEU A 34 -2.52 -5.34 -10.13
CA LEU A 34 -1.26 -6.05 -9.95
C LEU A 34 -1.10 -7.21 -10.95
N ASP A 35 -2.18 -7.95 -11.19
CA ASP A 35 -2.19 -9.05 -12.16
C ASP A 35 -1.96 -8.54 -13.60
N GLU A 36 -2.53 -7.39 -13.96
CA GLU A 36 -2.38 -6.77 -15.29
C GLU A 36 -0.93 -6.39 -15.61
N VAL A 37 -0.18 -5.86 -14.64
CA VAL A 37 1.23 -5.49 -14.83
C VAL A 37 2.18 -6.68 -14.70
N GLY A 38 1.66 -7.91 -14.54
CA GLY A 38 2.46 -9.12 -14.33
C GLY A 38 3.24 -9.10 -13.02
N ASN A 39 2.84 -8.24 -12.07
CA ASN A 39 3.47 -8.15 -10.76
C ASN A 39 2.92 -9.29 -9.90
N ALA A 40 3.56 -10.45 -10.02
CA ALA A 40 3.16 -11.69 -9.37
C ALA A 40 3.49 -11.71 -7.87
N TYR A 41 3.17 -10.67 -7.10
CA TYR A 41 3.34 -10.68 -5.65
C TYR A 41 2.40 -9.68 -4.96
N PRO A 42 1.90 -10.00 -3.74
CA PRO A 42 1.11 -11.17 -3.42
C PRO A 42 -0.13 -10.72 -2.63
N GLY A 43 -1.12 -11.60 -2.48
CA GLY A 43 -2.15 -11.44 -1.45
C GLY A 43 -1.60 -11.23 -0.03
N GLN A 44 -0.29 -11.34 0.23
CA GLN A 44 0.37 -11.20 1.52
C GLN A 44 0.41 -9.77 2.09
N LEU A 45 0.42 -8.71 1.26
CA LEU A 45 0.34 -7.31 1.76
C LEU A 45 -1.07 -7.01 2.31
N LEU A 46 -2.07 -7.68 1.73
CA LEU A 46 -3.50 -7.45 1.98
C LEU A 46 -4.11 -8.49 2.94
N HIS A 47 -3.59 -9.73 2.97
CA HIS A 47 -4.02 -10.82 3.86
C HIS A 47 -3.19 -10.93 5.14
N SER A 48 -1.92 -10.50 5.12
CA SER A 48 -1.20 -10.32 6.39
C SER A 48 -1.74 -9.03 6.96
N ASN A 49 -2.76 -9.13 7.79
CA ASN A 49 -3.15 -8.06 8.69
C ASN A 49 -1.87 -7.34 9.12
N VAL A 50 -1.75 -6.05 8.79
CA VAL A 50 -0.58 -5.16 9.05
C VAL A 50 -0.04 -5.33 10.49
N ARG A 51 -0.86 -5.90 11.37
CA ARG A 51 -0.63 -6.44 12.71
C ARG A 51 0.55 -7.43 12.90
N TRP A 52 1.12 -8.08 11.86
CA TRP A 52 2.25 -9.04 12.03
C TRP A 52 3.53 -8.74 11.23
N LEU A 53 3.59 -7.64 10.47
CA LEU A 53 4.80 -7.27 9.73
C LEU A 53 5.62 -6.25 10.53
N SER A 54 6.95 -6.38 10.50
CA SER A 54 7.82 -5.32 11.03
C SER A 54 7.68 -4.06 10.17
N ARG A 55 7.85 -2.87 10.77
CA ARG A 55 7.75 -1.59 10.05
C ARG A 55 8.63 -1.53 8.80
N GLY A 56 9.86 -2.06 8.88
CA GLY A 56 10.77 -2.13 7.74
C GLY A 56 10.28 -3.04 6.62
N LYS A 57 9.61 -4.16 6.93
CA LYS A 57 9.05 -5.06 5.92
C LYS A 57 7.82 -4.45 5.25
N VAL A 58 6.98 -3.72 5.99
CA VAL A 58 5.87 -2.94 5.40
C VAL A 58 6.41 -1.88 4.44
N LEU A 59 7.42 -1.11 4.87
CA LEU A 59 7.98 -0.03 4.06
C LEU A 59 8.66 -0.54 2.78
N SER A 60 9.46 -1.61 2.88
CA SER A 60 10.08 -2.25 1.71
C SER A 60 9.04 -2.69 0.70
N ARG A 61 7.97 -3.35 1.15
CA ARG A 61 6.89 -3.81 0.27
C ARG A 61 6.09 -2.66 -0.34
N PHE A 62 5.87 -1.60 0.43
CA PHE A 62 5.22 -0.39 -0.07
C PHE A 62 6.06 0.29 -1.16
N ALA A 63 7.38 0.35 -0.98
CA ALA A 63 8.30 0.90 -1.98
C ALA A 63 8.32 0.08 -3.28
N ASP A 64 8.30 -1.25 -3.17
CA ASP A 64 8.25 -2.15 -4.34
C ASP A 64 6.98 -1.95 -5.19
N CYS A 65 5.86 -1.58 -4.57
CA CYS A 65 4.56 -1.37 -5.21
C CYS A 65 4.18 0.11 -5.39
N LEU A 66 5.13 1.04 -5.22
CA LEU A 66 4.80 2.47 -5.13
C LEU A 66 4.11 2.99 -6.39
N ASN A 67 4.51 2.49 -7.57
CA ASN A 67 3.94 2.92 -8.84
C ASN A 67 2.49 2.43 -8.98
N GLU A 68 2.23 1.17 -8.68
CA GLU A 68 0.88 0.58 -8.74
C GLU A 68 -0.04 1.18 -7.70
N ILE A 69 0.47 1.49 -6.51
CA ILE A 69 -0.28 2.21 -5.47
C ILE A 69 -0.66 3.62 -5.95
N ARG A 70 0.27 4.36 -6.57
CA ARG A 70 -0.03 5.68 -7.15
C ARG A 70 -1.10 5.59 -8.23
N THR A 71 -0.93 4.68 -9.19
CA THR A 71 -1.92 4.43 -10.25
C THR A 71 -3.29 4.08 -9.67
N PHE A 72 -3.35 3.25 -8.63
CA PHE A 72 -4.60 2.90 -7.98
C PHE A 72 -5.25 4.10 -7.27
N LEU A 73 -4.47 4.93 -6.57
CA LEU A 73 -4.99 6.12 -5.90
C LEU A 73 -5.52 7.15 -6.91
N ASP A 74 -4.84 7.32 -8.05
CA ASP A 74 -5.30 8.16 -9.17
C ASP A 74 -6.62 7.65 -9.74
N MET A 75 -6.75 6.34 -9.99
CA MET A 75 -8.01 5.72 -10.42
C MET A 75 -9.16 5.94 -9.42
N LYS A 76 -8.85 6.13 -8.14
CA LYS A 76 -9.83 6.43 -7.09
C LYS A 76 -10.10 7.92 -6.88
N GLY A 77 -9.38 8.79 -7.59
CA GLY A 77 -9.45 10.24 -7.38
C GLY A 77 -9.02 10.65 -5.97
N VAL A 78 -8.13 9.86 -5.35
CA VAL A 78 -7.60 10.17 -4.02
C VAL A 78 -6.33 10.99 -4.19
N GLU A 79 -6.41 12.28 -3.86
CA GLU A 79 -5.22 13.11 -3.72
C GLU A 79 -4.29 12.50 -2.68
N HIS A 80 -3.07 12.19 -3.11
CA HIS A 80 -2.01 11.72 -2.25
C HIS A 80 -0.94 12.81 -2.17
N PRO A 81 -0.36 13.05 -0.98
CA PRO A 81 0.65 14.09 -0.82
C PRO A 81 1.83 13.78 -1.73
N SER A 82 2.15 14.75 -2.59
CA SER A 82 3.24 14.72 -3.57
C SER A 82 4.61 14.67 -2.90
#